data_AF-A0A6F9WZH1-F1
#
_entry.id   AF-A0A6F9WZH1-F1
#
_cell.length_a   1.000
_cell.length_b   1.000
_cell.length_c   1.000
_cell.angle_alpha   90.00
_cell.angle_beta   90.00
_cell.angle_gamma   90.00
#
_symmetry.space_group_name_H-M   'P 1'
#
loop_
_entity.id
_entity.type
_entity.pdbx_description
1 polymer ?
#
loop_
_entity_poly.entity_id
_entity_poly.type
_entity_poly.pdbx_seq_one_letter_code
_entity_poly.pdbx_strand_id
1 'polypeptide(L)'
;MKVEKNTSYVFKFMLSSGDGDDYPGCKLTVAFWRWLIVFGLPPIIKPDVFKVRGQYNYDQYIERRYGVYLFENHFNICYGRGDANFHRDEFGPEQRWSCFLPWNELRFVRHSVYGLQGEHVRTLGKGEHTYEMGDVIPRVVFPFRDYDGEALNATTFIEEREWHRGEKWFKWLSLFFKPMIRRSLDIQFSGEIGPRKGSWKGGTIGHSIDLEPGELHESAFRRYCQTHNMTFDT
;
A
#
# COMPACT_ATOMS: atom_id res chain seq x y z
N MET A 1 20.75 16.54 23.03
CA MET A 1 20.61 16.50 21.56
C MET A 1 20.93 15.09 21.09
N LYS A 2 20.09 14.49 20.25
CA LYS A 2 20.31 13.16 19.67
C LYS A 2 20.41 13.31 18.14
N VAL A 3 21.37 12.63 17.52
CA VAL A 3 21.55 12.63 16.06
C VAL A 3 21.50 11.20 15.56
N GLU A 4 20.68 10.96 14.55
CA GLU A 4 20.45 9.66 13.94
C GLU A 4 20.46 9.77 12.41
N LYS A 5 20.60 8.62 11.74
CA LYS A 5 20.44 8.55 10.30
C LYS A 5 18.96 8.58 9.94
N ASN A 6 18.57 9.55 9.11
CA ASN A 6 17.23 9.59 8.56
C ASN A 6 17.06 8.53 7.46
N THR A 7 16.11 7.64 7.65
CA THR A 7 15.77 6.55 6.72
C THR A 7 14.34 6.66 6.19
N SER A 8 13.55 7.61 6.70
CA SER A 8 12.10 7.61 6.50
C SER A 8 11.59 8.89 5.85
N TYR A 9 12.09 10.06 6.26
CA TYR A 9 11.50 11.35 5.87
C TYR A 9 12.28 11.98 4.74
N VAL A 10 11.58 12.64 3.80
CA VAL A 10 12.24 13.57 2.88
C VAL A 10 12.66 14.82 3.66
N PHE A 11 11.72 15.37 4.44
CA PHE A 11 12.00 16.34 5.48
C PHE A 11 10.98 16.23 6.62
N LYS A 12 11.36 16.71 7.79
CA LYS A 12 10.50 16.85 8.97
C LYS A 12 10.94 18.05 9.77
N PHE A 13 9.99 18.87 10.20
CA PHE A 13 10.20 19.90 11.19
C PHE A 13 9.00 19.85 12.14
N MET A 14 9.21 19.29 13.33
CA MET A 14 8.12 18.91 14.22
C MET A 14 8.46 19.22 15.67
N LEU A 15 7.63 20.02 16.33
CA LEU A 15 7.61 20.18 17.77
C LEU A 15 6.56 19.22 18.34
N SER A 16 6.96 18.31 19.23
CA SER A 16 6.03 17.46 19.98
C SER A 16 6.13 17.71 21.48
N SER A 17 5.00 17.56 22.19
CA SER A 17 4.93 17.75 23.64
C SER A 17 5.58 16.63 24.47
N GLY A 18 5.97 15.53 23.81
CA GLY A 18 6.17 14.25 24.48
C GLY A 18 4.83 13.59 24.84
N ASP A 19 4.90 12.31 25.20
CA ASP A 19 3.80 11.46 25.66
C ASP A 19 3.78 11.32 27.20
N GLY A 20 4.63 12.06 27.93
CA GLY A 20 4.69 12.02 29.39
C GLY A 20 5.44 10.81 29.96
N ASP A 21 5.44 9.68 29.26
CA ASP A 21 6.09 8.43 29.69
C ASP A 21 7.57 8.35 29.28
N ASP A 22 7.91 8.69 28.03
CA ASP A 22 9.29 8.54 27.51
C ASP A 22 10.16 9.80 27.65
N TYR A 23 9.55 10.98 27.75
CA TYR A 23 10.28 12.24 27.94
C TYR A 23 9.35 13.33 28.52
N PRO A 24 9.72 13.96 29.65
CA PRO A 24 8.85 14.91 30.35
C PRO A 24 8.81 16.32 29.69
N GLY A 25 9.56 16.54 28.63
CA GLY A 25 9.66 17.83 27.93
C GLY A 25 9.18 17.77 26.48
N CYS A 26 9.35 18.87 25.75
CA CYS A 26 9.07 18.89 24.32
C CYS A 26 10.25 18.32 23.53
N LYS A 27 9.97 17.77 22.35
CA LYS A 27 10.99 17.32 21.38
C LYS A 27 10.84 18.15 20.11
N LEU A 28 11.91 18.82 19.68
CA LEU A 28 11.99 19.37 18.34
C LEU A 28 12.75 18.37 17.46
N THR A 29 12.03 17.74 16.54
CA THR A 29 12.57 16.82 15.54
C THR A 29 12.75 17.56 14.23
N VAL A 30 13.99 17.61 13.76
CA VAL A 30 14.35 18.12 12.44
C VAL A 30 14.96 16.98 11.64
N ALA A 31 14.32 16.58 10.55
CA ALA A 31 14.88 15.65 9.59
C ALA A 31 15.07 16.35 8.25
N PHE A 32 16.25 16.20 7.68
CA PHE A 32 16.54 16.66 6.33
C PHE A 32 17.61 15.77 5.72
N TRP A 33 17.33 15.26 4.52
CA TRP A 33 18.21 14.34 3.81
C TRP A 33 18.59 13.12 4.67
N ARG A 34 19.87 12.90 4.98
CA ARG A 34 20.35 11.74 5.76
C ARG A 34 20.37 11.96 7.26
N TRP A 35 19.98 13.15 7.75
CA TRP A 35 20.12 13.52 9.15
C TRP A 35 18.76 13.66 9.81
N LEU A 36 18.63 13.04 10.99
CA LEU A 36 17.53 13.25 11.91
C LEU A 36 18.13 13.76 13.22
N ILE A 37 17.73 14.95 13.63
CA ILE A 37 18.24 15.63 14.81
C ILE A 37 17.06 15.88 15.74
N VAL A 38 17.19 15.44 17.00
CA VAL A 38 16.20 15.64 18.05
C VAL A 38 16.79 16.52 19.15
N PHE A 39 16.17 17.67 19.35
CA PHE A 39 16.45 18.56 20.47
C PHE A 39 15.41 18.32 21.56
N GLY A 40 15.90 18.04 22.77
CA GLY A 40 15.07 18.12 23.97
C GLY A 40 14.88 19.58 24.34
N LEU A 41 13.64 19.98 24.56
CA LEU A 41 13.24 21.33 24.91
C LEU A 41 12.45 21.32 26.22
N PRO A 42 12.41 22.45 26.95
CA PRO A 42 11.48 22.63 28.05
C PRO A 42 10.02 22.38 27.60
N PRO A 43 9.09 22.09 28.54
CA PRO A 43 7.69 21.79 28.23
C PRO A 43 6.90 23.04 27.80
N ILE A 44 7.21 23.55 26.61
CA ILE A 44 6.58 24.72 25.98
C ILE A 44 5.13 24.41 25.61
N ILE A 45 4.87 23.18 25.15
CA ILE A 45 3.53 22.66 24.87
C ILE A 45 3.30 21.44 25.77
N LYS A 46 2.12 21.37 26.39
CA LYS A 46 1.72 20.24 27.24
C LYS A 46 0.92 19.22 26.43
N PRO A 47 1.07 17.91 26.66
CA PRO A 47 0.22 16.90 26.05
C PRO A 47 -1.26 17.11 26.44
N ASP A 48 -2.17 16.55 25.64
CA ASP A 48 -3.56 16.42 26.07
C ASP A 48 -3.65 15.29 27.10
N VAL A 49 -4.39 15.51 28.19
CA VAL A 49 -4.54 14.53 29.28
C VAL A 49 -6.00 14.16 29.43
N PHE A 50 -6.29 12.87 29.34
CA PHE A 50 -7.63 12.32 29.49
C PHE A 50 -7.68 11.35 30.67
N LYS A 51 -8.69 11.51 31.53
CA LYS A 51 -8.90 10.60 32.65
C LYS A 51 -9.74 9.43 32.20
N VAL A 52 -9.13 8.25 32.09
CA VAL A 52 -9.84 7.03 31.76
C VAL A 52 -10.33 6.40 33.06
N ARG A 53 -11.64 6.22 33.15
CA ARG A 53 -12.30 5.59 34.31
C ARG A 53 -12.87 4.26 33.89
N GLY A 54 -12.38 3.19 34.50
CA GLY A 54 -12.78 1.82 34.21
C GLY A 54 -12.39 0.90 35.35
N GLN A 55 -12.05 -0.36 35.03
CA GLN A 55 -11.54 -1.31 36.03
C GLN A 55 -10.24 -0.82 36.70
N TYR A 56 -9.41 -0.09 35.94
CA TYR A 56 -8.26 0.64 36.45
C TYR A 56 -8.39 2.10 36.04
N ASN A 57 -8.19 3.01 36.99
CA ASN A 57 -8.16 4.44 36.71
C ASN A 57 -6.75 4.84 36.31
N TYR A 58 -6.60 5.49 35.15
CA TYR A 58 -5.31 6.00 34.70
C TYR A 58 -5.50 7.29 33.89
N ASP A 59 -4.44 8.09 33.84
CA ASP A 59 -4.38 9.28 33.01
C ASP A 59 -3.72 8.89 31.68
N GLN A 60 -4.46 9.02 30.57
CA GLN A 60 -3.93 8.83 29.23
C GLN A 60 -3.35 10.16 28.74
N TYR A 61 -2.06 10.13 28.40
CA TYR A 61 -1.36 11.25 27.78
C TYR A 61 -1.38 11.05 26.27
N ILE A 62 -1.74 12.11 25.54
CA ILE A 62 -1.71 12.14 24.08
C ILE A 62 -0.78 13.28 23.65
N GLU A 63 0.23 12.94 22.86
CA GLU A 63 1.18 13.94 22.37
C GLU A 63 0.46 15.00 21.51
N ARG A 64 0.88 16.25 21.63
CA ARG A 64 0.54 17.31 20.68
C ARG A 64 1.72 17.54 19.76
N ARG A 65 1.42 17.65 18.46
CA ARG A 65 2.38 17.79 17.37
C ARG A 65 2.08 19.06 16.57
N TYR A 66 3.11 19.89 16.41
CA TYR A 66 3.07 21.11 15.63
C TYR A 66 4.21 21.13 14.62
N GLY A 67 3.86 21.21 13.34
CA GLY A 67 4.84 21.32 12.28
C GLY A 67 4.45 20.56 11.03
N VAL A 68 5.45 20.28 10.21
CA VAL A 68 5.27 19.72 8.87
C VAL A 68 6.25 18.59 8.62
N TYR A 69 5.83 17.62 7.81
CA TYR A 69 6.74 16.61 7.30
C TYR A 69 6.27 16.06 5.97
N LEU A 70 7.24 15.56 5.20
CA LEU A 70 7.02 14.80 3.99
C LEU A 70 7.61 13.41 4.19
N PHE A 71 6.75 12.42 4.19
CA PHE A 71 7.11 10.99 4.20
C PHE A 71 6.72 10.41 2.84
N GLU A 72 7.70 9.87 2.12
CA GLU A 72 7.52 9.45 0.71
C GLU A 72 6.86 10.56 -0.13
N ASN A 73 5.60 10.37 -0.56
CA ASN A 73 4.83 11.37 -1.30
C ASN A 73 3.69 12.02 -0.51
N HIS A 74 3.61 11.75 0.80
CA HIS A 74 2.53 12.19 1.66
C HIS A 74 2.97 13.38 2.53
N PHE A 75 2.44 14.55 2.20
CA PHE A 75 2.69 15.78 2.93
C PHE A 75 1.70 15.94 4.08
N ASN A 76 2.22 16.28 5.24
CA ASN A 76 1.47 16.33 6.48
C ASN A 76 1.74 17.64 7.22
N ILE A 77 0.66 18.25 7.71
CA ILE A 77 0.67 19.40 8.62
C ILE A 77 0.00 18.97 9.92
N CYS A 78 0.76 18.92 11.01
CA CYS A 78 0.24 18.68 12.35
C CYS A 78 0.05 20.01 13.05
N TYR A 79 -1.11 20.24 13.66
CA TYR A 79 -1.46 21.51 14.30
C TYR A 79 -2.13 21.33 15.66
N GLY A 80 -1.88 20.19 16.32
CA GLY A 80 -2.43 19.90 17.63
C GLY A 80 -2.34 18.44 18.01
N ARG A 81 -3.44 17.87 18.51
CA ARG A 81 -3.47 16.49 19.01
C ARG A 81 -2.93 15.48 18.01
N GLY A 82 -2.02 14.62 18.47
CA GLY A 82 -1.49 13.47 17.74
C GLY A 82 -2.49 12.33 17.64
N ASP A 83 -2.01 11.17 17.21
CA ASP A 83 -2.84 9.98 17.05
C ASP A 83 -3.20 9.41 18.43
N ALA A 84 -4.49 9.24 18.67
CA ALA A 84 -5.05 8.63 19.88
C ALA A 84 -5.11 7.09 19.79
N ASN A 85 -4.50 6.49 18.76
CA ASN A 85 -4.53 5.06 18.48
C ASN A 85 -5.97 4.51 18.53
N PHE A 86 -6.18 3.42 19.27
CA PHE A 86 -7.44 2.68 19.36
C PHE A 86 -8.59 3.44 20.07
N HIS A 87 -8.33 4.64 20.62
CA HIS A 87 -9.32 5.42 21.39
C HIS A 87 -9.74 6.72 20.71
N ARG A 88 -9.69 6.77 19.37
CA ARG A 88 -10.11 7.94 18.59
C ARG A 88 -11.54 8.39 18.93
N ASP A 89 -12.44 7.46 19.19
CA ASP A 89 -13.85 7.77 19.48
C ASP A 89 -14.04 8.39 20.87
N GLU A 90 -13.12 8.13 21.80
CA GLU A 90 -13.17 8.64 23.17
C GLU A 90 -12.46 10.00 23.31
N PHE A 91 -11.31 10.17 22.66
CA PHE A 91 -10.46 11.35 22.83
C PHE A 91 -10.58 12.36 21.68
N GLY A 92 -11.30 11.99 20.63
CA GLY A 92 -11.53 12.80 19.44
C GLY A 92 -10.44 12.66 18.38
N PRO A 93 -10.63 13.29 17.21
CA PRO A 93 -9.77 13.07 16.05
C PRO A 93 -8.37 13.68 16.22
N GLU A 94 -7.40 13.06 15.55
CA GLU A 94 -6.09 13.66 15.30
C GLU A 94 -6.25 15.01 14.58
N GLN A 95 -5.50 16.02 15.02
CA GLN A 95 -5.48 17.36 14.42
C GLN A 95 -4.34 17.46 13.40
N ARG A 96 -4.56 16.81 12.26
CA ARG A 96 -3.63 16.75 11.13
C ARG A 96 -4.36 16.96 9.81
N TRP A 97 -3.78 17.79 8.97
CA TRP A 97 -4.15 17.87 7.56
C TRP A 97 -3.07 17.19 6.74
N SER A 98 -3.47 16.46 5.71
CA SER A 98 -2.50 15.80 4.84
C SER A 98 -3.00 15.71 3.41
N CYS A 99 -2.06 15.60 2.47
CA CYS A 99 -2.34 15.35 1.08
C CYS A 99 -1.19 14.60 0.41
N PHE A 100 -1.50 13.87 -0.64
CA PHE A 100 -0.48 13.38 -1.57
C PHE A 100 -0.05 14.52 -2.50
N LEU A 101 1.26 14.62 -2.79
CA LEU A 101 1.76 15.66 -3.69
C LEU A 101 1.39 15.34 -5.14
N PRO A 102 0.57 16.19 -5.80
CA PRO A 102 -0.11 15.84 -7.04
C PRO A 102 0.82 15.68 -8.25
N TRP A 103 2.05 16.21 -8.21
CA TRP A 103 3.03 16.07 -9.30
C TRP A 103 3.76 14.72 -9.32
N ASN A 104 3.71 13.98 -8.20
CA ASN A 104 4.39 12.69 -8.07
C ASN A 104 3.39 11.51 -8.03
N GLU A 105 2.09 11.80 -7.94
CA GLU A 105 1.04 10.79 -8.04
C GLU A 105 0.91 10.19 -9.44
N LEU A 106 0.45 8.94 -9.48
CA LEU A 106 0.15 8.19 -10.70
C LEU A 106 -1.35 8.07 -10.86
N ARG A 107 -1.88 8.84 -11.80
CA ARG A 107 -3.30 8.86 -12.13
C ARG A 107 -3.65 7.63 -12.96
N PHE A 108 -4.59 6.84 -12.48
CA PHE A 108 -5.16 5.74 -13.25
C PHE A 108 -5.88 6.26 -14.51
N VAL A 109 -5.62 5.62 -15.64
CA VAL A 109 -6.16 6.00 -16.95
C VAL A 109 -7.11 4.94 -17.48
N ARG A 110 -6.70 3.67 -17.47
CA ARG A 110 -7.52 2.57 -17.98
C ARG A 110 -7.11 1.23 -17.38
N HIS A 111 -8.07 0.32 -17.39
CA HIS A 111 -7.88 -1.11 -17.14
C HIS A 111 -8.48 -1.85 -18.33
N SER A 112 -7.67 -2.67 -18.98
CA SER A 112 -8.06 -3.44 -20.14
C SER A 112 -7.82 -4.93 -19.91
N VAL A 113 -8.63 -5.76 -20.53
CA VAL A 113 -8.47 -7.21 -20.58
C VAL A 113 -8.02 -7.62 -21.97
N TYR A 114 -7.18 -8.65 -22.01
CA TYR A 114 -6.60 -9.18 -23.22
C TYR A 114 -7.00 -10.64 -23.41
N GLY A 115 -7.07 -11.06 -24.67
CA GLY A 115 -7.43 -12.41 -25.04
C GLY A 115 -6.22 -13.33 -25.14
N LEU A 116 -6.46 -14.52 -25.68
CA LEU A 116 -5.56 -15.67 -25.57
C LEU A 116 -4.25 -15.48 -26.35
N GLN A 117 -4.29 -14.68 -27.42
CA GLN A 117 -3.15 -14.35 -28.25
C GLN A 117 -2.58 -12.96 -27.90
N GLY A 118 -3.03 -12.36 -26.79
CA GLY A 118 -2.59 -11.03 -26.37
C GLY A 118 -3.24 -9.89 -27.16
N GLU A 119 -4.35 -10.17 -27.84
CA GLU A 119 -5.21 -9.18 -28.49
C GLU A 119 -6.02 -8.38 -27.46
N HIS A 120 -6.24 -7.10 -27.71
CA HIS A 120 -7.09 -6.27 -26.84
C HIS A 120 -8.55 -6.69 -27.00
N VAL A 121 -9.21 -7.05 -25.90
CA VAL A 121 -10.62 -7.48 -25.91
C VAL A 121 -11.52 -6.32 -25.51
N ARG A 122 -11.25 -5.70 -24.36
CA ARG A 122 -12.08 -4.63 -23.83
C ARG A 122 -11.32 -3.75 -22.85
N THR A 123 -11.71 -2.48 -22.78
CA THR A 123 -11.34 -1.57 -21.68
C THR A 123 -12.54 -1.38 -20.77
N LEU A 124 -12.31 -1.53 -19.46
CA LEU A 124 -13.30 -1.38 -18.41
C LEU A 124 -13.73 0.08 -18.28
N GLY A 125 -15.03 0.29 -18.13
CA GLY A 125 -15.63 1.57 -17.77
C GLY A 125 -15.28 1.98 -16.35
N LYS A 126 -15.53 3.26 -16.02
CA LYS A 126 -15.27 3.78 -14.67
C LYS A 126 -16.15 3.06 -13.65
N GLY A 127 -15.52 2.35 -12.71
CA GLY A 127 -16.22 1.60 -11.66
C GLY A 127 -16.68 0.22 -12.08
N GLU A 128 -16.39 -0.22 -13.31
CA GLU A 128 -16.57 -1.63 -13.69
C GLU A 128 -15.44 -2.47 -13.09
N HIS A 129 -15.77 -3.71 -12.72
CA HIS A 129 -14.81 -4.66 -12.20
C HIS A 129 -14.73 -5.93 -13.05
N THR A 130 -13.57 -6.59 -13.08
CA THR A 130 -13.34 -7.79 -13.90
C THR A 130 -14.26 -8.96 -13.54
N TYR A 131 -14.64 -9.10 -12.26
CA TYR A 131 -15.57 -10.16 -11.83
C TYR A 131 -16.99 -9.98 -12.37
N GLU A 132 -17.38 -8.76 -12.77
CA GLU A 132 -18.71 -8.46 -13.35
C GLU A 132 -18.79 -8.85 -14.82
N MET A 133 -17.63 -9.12 -15.44
CA MET A 133 -17.53 -9.34 -16.88
C MET A 133 -17.84 -10.77 -17.32
N GLY A 134 -18.10 -11.69 -16.37
CA GLY A 134 -18.56 -13.05 -16.67
C GLY A 134 -17.75 -13.70 -17.80
N ASP A 135 -18.44 -14.17 -18.84
CA ASP A 135 -17.86 -14.88 -19.99
C ASP A 135 -17.17 -14.00 -21.03
N VAL A 136 -17.18 -12.67 -20.87
CA VAL A 136 -16.54 -11.74 -21.82
C VAL A 136 -15.02 -11.82 -21.75
N ILE A 137 -14.46 -12.18 -20.58
CA ILE A 137 -13.02 -12.29 -20.39
C ILE A 137 -12.56 -13.67 -20.86
N PRO A 138 -11.70 -13.75 -21.89
CA PRO A 138 -11.12 -15.02 -22.30
C PRO A 138 -10.25 -15.57 -21.18
N ARG A 139 -10.61 -16.77 -20.68
CA ARG A 139 -9.89 -17.46 -19.62
C ARG A 139 -9.28 -18.75 -20.16
N VAL A 140 -8.08 -19.05 -19.69
CA VAL A 140 -7.42 -20.34 -19.95
C VAL A 140 -7.29 -21.08 -18.63
N VAL A 141 -7.65 -22.35 -18.65
CA VAL A 141 -7.49 -23.25 -17.51
C VAL A 141 -6.28 -24.12 -17.75
N PHE A 142 -5.35 -24.15 -16.79
CA PHE A 142 -4.20 -25.03 -16.80
C PHE A 142 -4.28 -26.02 -15.64
N PRO A 143 -4.16 -27.33 -15.89
CA PRO A 143 -3.95 -28.30 -14.82
C PRO A 143 -2.53 -28.17 -14.27
N PHE A 144 -2.39 -28.31 -12.96
CA PHE A 144 -1.10 -28.31 -12.28
C PHE A 144 -1.17 -29.10 -10.98
N ARG A 145 -0.01 -29.41 -10.41
CA ARG A 145 0.11 -29.96 -9.06
C ARG A 145 0.75 -28.96 -8.12
N ASP A 146 0.14 -28.79 -6.95
CA ASP A 146 0.66 -27.94 -5.88
C ASP A 146 1.92 -28.58 -5.23
N TYR A 147 2.54 -27.87 -4.27
CA TYR A 147 3.75 -28.30 -3.58
C TYR A 147 3.64 -29.68 -2.91
N ASP A 148 2.43 -30.11 -2.55
CA ASP A 148 2.13 -31.40 -1.92
C ASP A 148 1.72 -32.50 -2.91
N GLY A 149 1.66 -32.16 -4.21
CA GLY A 149 1.26 -33.07 -5.28
C GLY A 149 -0.24 -33.12 -5.55
N GLU A 150 -1.08 -32.33 -4.86
CA GLU A 150 -2.51 -32.25 -5.13
C GLU A 150 -2.77 -31.65 -6.52
N ALA A 151 -3.57 -32.35 -7.34
CA ALA A 151 -3.94 -31.90 -8.68
C ALA A 151 -5.06 -30.85 -8.61
N LEU A 152 -4.78 -29.66 -9.15
CA LEU A 152 -5.67 -28.51 -9.15
C LEU A 152 -5.69 -27.85 -10.54
N ASN A 153 -6.65 -26.94 -10.73
CA ASN A 153 -6.78 -26.16 -11.95
C ASN A 153 -6.54 -24.68 -11.65
N ALA A 154 -5.74 -24.02 -12.49
CA ALA A 154 -5.52 -22.58 -12.45
C ALA A 154 -6.24 -21.94 -13.63
N THR A 155 -7.23 -21.11 -13.33
CA THR A 155 -7.92 -20.28 -14.32
C THR A 155 -7.21 -18.95 -14.44
N THR A 156 -6.84 -18.55 -15.65
CA THR A 156 -6.00 -17.38 -15.88
C THR A 156 -6.61 -16.42 -16.89
N PHE A 157 -6.41 -15.12 -16.70
CA PHE A 157 -6.65 -14.11 -17.73
C PHE A 157 -5.62 -12.99 -17.67
N ILE A 158 -5.45 -12.27 -18.78
CA ILE A 158 -4.50 -11.18 -18.87
C ILE A 158 -5.24 -9.85 -18.69
N GLU A 159 -4.71 -9.03 -17.80
CA GLU A 159 -5.14 -7.64 -17.63
C GLU A 159 -3.98 -6.67 -17.78
N GLU A 160 -4.30 -5.45 -18.19
CA GLU A 160 -3.36 -4.34 -18.28
C GLU A 160 -3.97 -3.13 -17.62
N ARG A 161 -3.16 -2.44 -16.83
CA ARG A 161 -3.52 -1.17 -16.22
C ARG A 161 -2.52 -0.12 -16.66
N GLU A 162 -3.03 1.07 -16.94
CA GLU A 162 -2.24 2.21 -17.37
C GLU A 162 -2.44 3.38 -16.42
N TRP A 163 -1.32 3.99 -16.04
CA TRP A 163 -1.28 5.19 -15.22
C TRP A 163 -0.39 6.25 -15.85
N HIS A 164 -0.77 7.49 -15.66
CA HIS A 164 -0.03 8.65 -16.13
C HIS A 164 0.45 9.48 -14.93
N ARG A 165 1.62 10.08 -15.06
CA ARG A 165 2.15 10.99 -14.04
C ARG A 165 1.29 12.24 -13.89
N GLY A 166 1.09 12.65 -12.64
CA GLY A 166 0.47 13.92 -12.30
C GLY A 166 -1.05 13.85 -12.14
N GLU A 167 -1.56 14.56 -11.14
CA GLU A 167 -2.98 14.73 -10.87
C GLU A 167 -3.40 16.20 -10.85
N LYS A 168 -4.72 16.45 -10.95
CA LYS A 168 -5.32 17.79 -10.92
C LYS A 168 -4.65 18.72 -11.94
N TRP A 169 -4.07 19.83 -11.51
CA TRP A 169 -3.39 20.81 -12.37
C TRP A 169 -2.00 20.36 -12.83
N PHE A 170 -1.49 19.23 -12.34
CA PHE A 170 -0.20 18.65 -12.72
C PHE A 170 -0.32 17.53 -13.77
N LYS A 171 -1.51 17.32 -14.36
CA LYS A 171 -1.71 16.32 -15.44
C LYS A 171 -0.78 16.54 -16.63
N TRP A 172 -0.38 17.78 -16.92
CA TRP A 172 0.54 18.10 -18.01
C TRP A 172 1.90 17.42 -17.86
N LEU A 173 2.29 16.99 -16.66
CA LEU A 173 3.51 16.20 -16.45
C LEU A 173 3.48 14.90 -17.26
N SER A 174 2.31 14.33 -17.57
CA SER A 174 2.22 13.14 -18.41
C SER A 174 2.73 13.34 -19.84
N LEU A 175 2.95 14.59 -20.28
CA LEU A 175 3.58 14.89 -21.58
C LEU A 175 5.10 14.67 -21.55
N PHE A 176 5.71 14.72 -20.36
CA PHE A 176 7.16 14.59 -20.16
C PHE A 176 7.58 13.23 -19.60
N PHE A 177 6.64 12.47 -19.03
CA PHE A 177 6.89 11.15 -18.46
C PHE A 177 6.16 10.07 -19.26
N LYS A 178 6.84 8.96 -19.55
CA LYS A 178 6.22 7.79 -20.18
C LYS A 178 5.09 7.25 -19.29
N PRO A 179 3.94 6.84 -19.86
CA PRO A 179 2.92 6.11 -19.12
C PRO A 179 3.50 4.89 -18.41
N MET A 180 3.07 4.65 -17.17
CA MET A 180 3.31 3.38 -16.49
C MET A 180 2.25 2.41 -16.99
N ILE A 181 2.67 1.37 -17.70
CA ILE A 181 1.79 0.30 -18.18
C ILE A 181 2.23 -0.97 -17.48
N ARG A 182 1.29 -1.61 -16.78
CA ARG A 182 1.54 -2.88 -16.09
C ARG A 182 0.58 -3.91 -16.64
N ARG A 183 1.13 -4.96 -17.24
CA ARG A 183 0.37 -6.11 -17.71
C ARG A 183 0.63 -7.29 -16.78
N SER A 184 -0.42 -7.94 -16.34
CA SER A 184 -0.35 -9.03 -15.37
C SER A 184 -1.25 -10.19 -15.77
N LEU A 185 -0.83 -11.39 -15.39
CA LEU A 185 -1.64 -12.59 -15.41
C LEU A 185 -2.35 -12.67 -14.06
N ASP A 186 -3.68 -12.56 -14.08
CA ASP A 186 -4.50 -12.94 -12.94
C ASP A 186 -4.66 -14.47 -12.94
N ILE A 187 -4.50 -15.08 -11.78
CA ILE A 187 -4.52 -16.53 -11.59
C ILE A 187 -5.49 -16.83 -10.45
N GLN A 188 -6.55 -17.57 -10.76
CA GLN A 188 -7.51 -18.06 -9.80
C GLN A 188 -7.40 -19.58 -9.70
N PHE A 189 -7.20 -20.10 -8.48
CA PHE A 189 -7.05 -21.53 -8.23
C PHE A 189 -8.40 -22.16 -7.91
N SER A 190 -8.60 -23.41 -8.35
CA SER A 190 -9.80 -24.19 -8.02
C SER A 190 -9.87 -24.59 -6.54
N GLY A 191 -8.77 -24.46 -5.81
CA GLY A 191 -8.66 -24.75 -4.38
C GLY A 191 -7.57 -23.90 -3.74
N GLU A 192 -7.48 -23.97 -2.41
CA GLU A 192 -6.41 -23.33 -1.66
C GLU A 192 -5.07 -24.01 -1.97
N ILE A 193 -4.02 -23.21 -2.18
CA ILE A 193 -2.67 -23.68 -2.49
C ILE A 193 -1.62 -23.17 -1.50
N GLY A 194 -0.49 -23.88 -1.42
CA GLY A 194 0.72 -23.46 -0.70
C GLY A 194 0.88 -24.06 0.71
N PRO A 195 2.08 -23.92 1.31
CA PRO A 195 2.57 -24.73 2.43
C PRO A 195 1.78 -24.62 3.75
N ARG A 196 0.83 -23.68 3.83
CA ARG A 196 -0.01 -23.46 5.02
C ARG A 196 -1.50 -23.63 4.71
N LYS A 197 -1.83 -24.41 3.67
CA LYS A 197 -3.21 -24.75 3.30
C LYS A 197 -4.01 -25.25 4.52
N GLY A 198 -5.25 -24.78 4.67
CA GLY A 198 -6.13 -25.10 5.79
C GLY A 198 -5.82 -24.34 7.09
N SER A 199 -4.83 -23.45 7.09
CA SER A 199 -4.57 -22.54 8.21
C SER A 199 -5.32 -21.24 8.01
N TRP A 200 -5.92 -20.70 9.06
CA TRP A 200 -6.61 -19.40 9.00
C TRP A 200 -5.71 -18.21 8.60
N LYS A 201 -4.37 -18.36 8.69
CA LYS A 201 -3.36 -17.39 8.20
C LYS A 201 -2.58 -17.89 6.98
N GLY A 202 -3.00 -18.99 6.38
CA GLY A 202 -2.26 -19.69 5.36
C GLY A 202 -3.06 -19.91 4.09
N GLY A 203 -2.36 -20.37 3.07
CA GLY A 203 -2.92 -20.69 1.77
C GLY A 203 -3.31 -19.48 0.92
N THR A 204 -3.58 -19.73 -0.35
CA THR A 204 -3.99 -18.70 -1.31
C THR A 204 -4.93 -19.33 -2.34
N ILE A 205 -6.00 -18.62 -2.71
CA ILE A 205 -6.98 -19.06 -3.73
C ILE A 205 -6.91 -18.22 -5.02
N GLY A 206 -6.12 -17.16 -5.01
CA GLY A 206 -5.88 -16.32 -6.18
C GLY A 206 -4.61 -15.51 -6.02
N HIS A 207 -3.89 -15.32 -7.12
CA HIS A 207 -2.64 -14.59 -7.16
C HIS A 207 -2.51 -13.86 -8.50
N SER A 208 -1.56 -12.93 -8.61
CA SER A 208 -1.26 -12.28 -9.89
C SER A 208 0.23 -12.11 -10.05
N ILE A 209 0.70 -12.19 -11.29
CA ILE A 209 2.11 -11.95 -11.64
C ILE A 209 2.23 -10.98 -12.79
N ASP A 210 3.30 -10.20 -12.79
CA ASP A 210 3.63 -9.34 -13.93
C ASP A 210 4.07 -10.21 -15.12
N LEU A 211 3.55 -9.89 -16.29
CA LEU A 211 3.95 -10.53 -17.54
C LEU A 211 5.26 -9.94 -18.04
N GLU A 212 6.14 -10.82 -18.50
CA GLU A 212 7.34 -10.44 -19.24
C GLU A 212 7.01 -10.01 -20.68
N PRO A 213 7.88 -9.25 -21.36
CA PRO A 213 7.63 -8.83 -22.73
C PRO A 213 7.39 -10.01 -23.69
N GLY A 214 6.21 -10.05 -24.31
CA GLY A 214 5.81 -11.12 -25.24
C GLY A 214 5.31 -12.40 -24.57
N GLU A 215 5.25 -12.44 -23.24
CA GLU A 215 4.76 -13.58 -22.49
C GLU A 215 3.23 -13.69 -22.57
N LEU A 216 2.74 -14.92 -22.75
CA LEU A 216 1.32 -15.26 -22.76
C LEU A 216 0.97 -16.17 -21.58
N HIS A 217 -0.31 -16.55 -21.48
CA HIS A 217 -0.88 -17.31 -20.38
C HIS A 217 -0.04 -18.53 -19.96
N GLU A 218 0.28 -19.43 -20.89
CA GLU A 218 0.98 -20.69 -20.57
C GLU A 218 2.41 -20.45 -20.09
N SER A 219 3.18 -19.63 -20.83
CA SER A 219 4.57 -19.33 -20.47
C SER A 219 4.66 -18.66 -19.10
N ALA A 220 3.76 -17.72 -18.82
CA ALA A 220 3.68 -17.03 -17.54
C ALA A 220 3.30 -17.96 -16.40
N PHE A 221 2.30 -18.80 -16.61
CA PHE A 221 1.88 -19.74 -15.58
C PHE A 221 2.93 -20.84 -15.34
N ARG A 222 3.62 -21.31 -16.38
CA ARG A 222 4.75 -22.23 -16.23
C ARG A 222 5.88 -21.62 -15.41
N ARG A 223 6.23 -20.36 -15.64
CA ARG A 223 7.19 -19.60 -14.83
C ARG A 223 6.72 -19.42 -13.38
N TYR A 224 5.42 -19.17 -13.18
CA TYR A 224 4.81 -19.13 -11.86
C TYR A 224 5.03 -20.44 -11.10
N CYS A 225 4.71 -21.57 -11.72
CA CYS A 225 4.87 -22.89 -11.12
C CYS A 225 6.33 -23.17 -10.72
N GLN A 226 7.28 -22.87 -11.59
CA GLN A 226 8.72 -23.03 -11.31
C GLN A 226 9.18 -22.20 -10.10
N THR A 227 8.67 -20.98 -9.96
CA THR A 227 9.03 -20.08 -8.86
C THR A 227 8.46 -20.55 -7.50
N HIS A 228 7.34 -21.27 -7.52
CA HIS A 228 6.59 -21.67 -6.32
C HIS A 228 6.67 -23.18 -6.01
N ASN A 229 7.63 -23.90 -6.61
CA ASN A 229 7.79 -25.35 -6.46
C ASN A 229 6.52 -26.16 -6.78
N MET A 230 5.79 -25.75 -7.83
CA MET A 230 4.63 -26.45 -8.36
C MET A 230 4.99 -27.13 -9.68
N THR A 231 4.21 -28.14 -10.06
CA THR A 231 4.42 -28.87 -11.32
C THR A 231 3.32 -28.51 -12.31
N PHE A 232 3.70 -27.96 -13.46
CA PHE A 232 2.77 -27.69 -14.56
C PHE A 232 2.51 -28.99 -15.33
N ASP A 233 1.24 -29.36 -15.50
CA ASP A 233 0.84 -30.54 -16.28
C ASP A 233 0.47 -30.09 -17.71
N THR A 234 1.12 -30.71 -18.70
CA THR A 234 0.87 -30.46 -20.14
C THR A 234 -0.27 -31.29 -20.70
#